data_AF-A0ABD1JZZ5-F1
#
_entry.id   AF-A0ABD1JZZ5-F1
#
_cell.length_a   1.000
_cell.length_b   1.000
_cell.length_c   1.000
_cell.angle_alpha   90.00
_cell.angle_beta   90.00
_cell.angle_gamma   90.00
#
_symmetry.space_group_name_H-M   'P 1'
#
loop_
_entity.id
_entity.type
_entity.pdbx_description
1 polymer ?
#
loop_
_entity_poly.entity_id
_entity_poly.type
_entity_poly.pdbx_seq_one_letter_code
_entity_poly.pdbx_strand_id
1 'polypeptide(L)'
;MLNNNCPVDKFYICNCFCTDNIFLEDYKLHVRYVSEEQFKWDYKKILGTIGCTTVPQFDVVLQKVRAEVQRRKSLRVKSEERTAYIKKQYIPLYPHVYHLQEDYLAPEFIQIVQYSLSNSATLDGLLKLMQSETAARVYRFPVFTNEFCHKLIEELEHFEESDTPKGRPNTMNNYGILLDELGFDDTFISPLRERYLSPVASLLYPDCGGKNLDSHKAFVVKYAMNEDLDLSYHYDNAEVTLNVSLGKEFTEGNLYFGDMRQVPLSETECTEVEHRVAEGLLHRGQQMHGALPISSGLRWNLIIWMRSSQERNRLCPMCNKKPTLVEGDGFADGFTKGDVPGERSLCVLH
;
A
#
# COMPACT_ATOMS: atom_id res chain seq x y z
N MET A 1 -16.83 -7.37 -24.02
CA MET A 1 -17.62 -8.19 -23.08
C MET A 1 -16.66 -9.20 -22.47
N LEU A 2 -16.41 -9.11 -21.16
CA LEU A 2 -15.52 -10.05 -20.47
C LEU A 2 -16.15 -11.45 -20.52
N ASN A 3 -15.35 -12.45 -20.86
CA ASN A 3 -15.79 -13.84 -20.88
C ASN A 3 -16.04 -14.26 -19.42
N ASN A 4 -17.31 -14.52 -19.06
CA ASN A 4 -17.77 -14.84 -17.69
C ASN A 4 -17.21 -16.16 -17.11
N ASN A 5 -16.21 -16.78 -17.74
CA ASN A 5 -15.65 -18.09 -17.38
C ASN A 5 -14.16 -18.03 -16.98
N CYS A 6 -13.55 -16.86 -16.83
CA CYS A 6 -12.20 -16.80 -16.25
C CYS A 6 -12.33 -16.95 -14.73
N PRO A 7 -11.68 -17.95 -14.09
CA PRO A 7 -11.68 -18.04 -12.64
C PRO A 7 -11.08 -16.75 -12.08
N VAL A 8 -11.84 -16.03 -11.24
CA VAL A 8 -11.30 -14.92 -10.46
C VAL A 8 -10.24 -15.53 -9.54
N ASP A 9 -8.98 -15.11 -9.72
CA ASP A 9 -7.89 -15.57 -8.89
C ASP A 9 -8.24 -15.30 -7.42
N LYS A 10 -8.33 -16.37 -6.63
CA LYS A 10 -8.55 -16.23 -5.19
C LYS A 10 -7.23 -15.77 -4.56
N PHE A 11 -7.26 -14.63 -3.88
CA PHE A 11 -6.10 -14.12 -3.15
C PHE A 11 -6.13 -14.54 -1.67
N TYR A 12 -4.93 -14.60 -1.09
CA TYR A 12 -4.70 -15.10 0.25
C TYR A 12 -3.86 -14.10 1.05
N ILE A 13 -3.85 -14.28 2.36
CA ILE A 13 -2.88 -13.69 3.29
C ILE A 13 -1.93 -14.76 3.79
N CYS A 14 -0.75 -14.36 4.27
CA CYS A 14 0.10 -15.27 5.04
C CYS A 14 -0.39 -15.33 6.48
N ASN A 15 -0.49 -16.54 7.05
CA ASN A 15 -0.90 -16.77 8.45
C ASN A 15 -0.05 -15.98 9.47
N CYS A 16 1.19 -15.62 9.10
CA CYS A 16 2.04 -14.80 9.94
C CYS A 16 1.42 -13.43 10.27
N PHE A 17 0.48 -12.92 9.46
CA PHE A 17 -0.25 -11.71 9.78
C PHE A 17 -0.89 -11.77 11.16
N CYS A 18 -1.43 -12.94 11.55
CA CYS A 18 -2.08 -13.13 12.84
C CYS A 18 -1.15 -13.57 13.97
N THR A 19 0.12 -13.89 13.68
CA THR A 19 1.03 -14.49 14.66
C THR A 19 2.35 -13.75 14.85
N ASP A 20 2.84 -13.00 13.86
CA ASP A 20 4.18 -12.40 13.85
C ASP A 20 4.09 -10.86 13.78
N ASN A 21 5.21 -10.20 14.05
CA ASN A 21 5.36 -8.74 14.01
C ASN A 21 4.28 -7.98 14.80
N ILE A 22 3.96 -8.45 16.00
CA ILE A 22 3.10 -7.72 16.95
C ILE A 22 4.00 -6.74 17.70
N PHE A 23 3.76 -5.44 17.55
CA PHE A 23 4.60 -4.43 18.19
C PHE A 23 4.11 -4.11 19.61
N LEU A 24 4.98 -4.26 20.59
CA LEU A 24 4.77 -3.83 21.97
C LEU A 24 5.41 -2.46 22.17
N GLU A 25 4.59 -1.42 22.07
CA GLU A 25 5.07 -0.04 22.12
C GLU A 25 5.81 0.31 23.41
N ASP A 26 5.29 -0.11 24.57
CA ASP A 26 5.89 0.14 25.89
C ASP A 26 7.32 -0.41 26.01
N TYR A 27 7.64 -1.43 25.22
CA TYR A 27 8.89 -2.18 25.27
C TYR A 27 9.72 -2.05 23.99
N LYS A 28 9.21 -1.31 23.00
CA LYS A 28 9.79 -1.16 21.65
C LYS A 28 10.24 -2.50 21.05
N LEU A 29 9.41 -3.54 21.22
CA LEU A 29 9.74 -4.91 20.86
C LEU A 29 8.68 -5.52 19.94
N HIS A 30 9.12 -6.15 18.85
CA HIS A 30 8.26 -7.02 18.05
C HIS A 30 8.25 -8.43 18.60
N VAL A 31 7.05 -8.99 18.75
CA VAL A 31 6.83 -10.33 19.32
C VAL A 31 6.00 -11.21 18.41
N ARG A 32 6.15 -12.53 18.61
CA ARG A 32 5.36 -13.57 17.99
C ARG A 32 4.41 -14.21 19.01
N TYR A 33 3.18 -14.45 18.61
CA TYR A 33 2.15 -15.07 19.45
C TYR A 33 1.42 -16.19 18.70
N VAL A 34 1.62 -17.41 19.18
CA VAL A 34 0.88 -18.61 18.73
C VAL A 34 0.02 -19.17 19.86
N SER A 35 0.57 -19.23 21.08
CA SER A 35 -0.13 -19.58 22.30
C SER A 35 0.44 -18.83 23.50
N GLU A 36 -0.27 -18.84 24.63
CA GLU A 36 0.24 -18.23 25.86
C GLU A 36 1.51 -18.91 26.36
N GLU A 37 1.60 -20.24 26.22
CA GLU A 37 2.73 -21.04 26.65
C GLU A 37 3.98 -20.68 25.85
N GLN A 38 3.84 -20.62 24.51
CA GLN A 38 4.92 -20.18 23.63
C GLN A 38 5.36 -18.75 23.99
N PHE A 39 4.40 -17.83 24.15
CA PHE A 39 4.74 -16.44 24.46
C PHE A 39 5.46 -16.30 25.80
N LYS A 40 4.99 -17.01 26.84
CA LYS A 40 5.64 -17.05 28.16
C LYS A 40 7.05 -17.62 28.07
N TRP A 41 7.23 -18.71 27.32
CA TRP A 41 8.53 -19.35 27.15
C TRP A 41 9.54 -18.42 26.46
N ASP A 42 9.13 -17.80 25.35
CA ASP A 42 10.03 -17.00 24.51
C ASP A 42 10.32 -15.61 25.10
N TYR A 43 9.31 -14.94 25.67
CA TYR A 43 9.41 -13.51 25.96
C TYR A 43 9.45 -13.15 27.45
N LYS A 44 9.08 -14.03 28.38
CA LYS A 44 9.03 -13.66 29.82
C LYS A 44 10.37 -13.16 30.35
N LYS A 45 11.47 -13.84 30.01
CA LYS A 45 12.82 -13.41 30.42
C LYS A 45 13.24 -12.12 29.73
N ILE A 46 13.00 -12.01 28.42
CA ILE A 46 13.37 -10.83 27.61
C ILE A 46 12.64 -9.60 28.11
N LEU A 47 11.31 -9.66 28.23
CA LEU A 47 10.47 -8.59 28.77
C LEU A 47 10.91 -8.18 30.18
N GLY A 48 11.29 -9.15 31.02
CA GLY A 48 11.86 -8.89 32.35
C GLY A 48 13.13 -8.03 32.32
N THR A 49 14.02 -8.26 31.35
CA THR A 49 15.25 -7.45 31.19
C THR A 49 15.00 -6.02 30.72
N ILE A 50 13.83 -5.74 30.15
CA ILE A 50 13.43 -4.43 29.61
C ILE A 50 12.28 -3.79 30.39
N GLY A 51 12.09 -4.17 31.66
CA GLY A 51 11.23 -3.46 32.61
C GLY A 51 9.91 -4.13 32.98
N CYS A 52 9.52 -5.23 32.32
CA CYS A 52 8.32 -6.02 32.68
C CYS A 52 8.65 -7.00 33.81
N THR A 53 8.86 -6.49 35.03
CA THR A 53 9.42 -7.25 36.15
C THR A 53 8.38 -7.93 37.04
N THR A 54 7.12 -7.51 36.95
CA THR A 54 6.04 -8.01 37.82
C THR A 54 5.02 -8.85 37.05
N VAL A 55 4.31 -9.74 37.75
CA VAL A 55 3.23 -10.55 37.17
C VAL A 55 2.12 -9.68 36.57
N PRO A 56 1.61 -8.63 37.24
CA PRO A 56 0.59 -7.76 36.67
C PRO A 56 1.03 -7.06 35.37
N GLN A 57 2.27 -6.60 35.29
CA GLN A 57 2.80 -6.01 34.04
C GLN A 57 2.80 -7.03 32.89
N PHE A 58 3.20 -8.26 33.18
CA PHE A 58 3.23 -9.32 32.17
C PHE A 58 1.82 -9.69 31.69
N ASP A 59 0.84 -9.72 32.60
CA ASP A 59 -0.56 -9.97 32.26
C ASP A 59 -1.12 -8.87 31.35
N VAL A 60 -0.78 -7.60 31.59
CA VAL A 60 -1.14 -6.47 30.71
C VAL A 60 -0.53 -6.65 29.32
N VAL A 61 0.75 -7.05 29.22
CA VAL A 61 1.38 -7.36 27.92
C VAL A 61 0.60 -8.45 27.19
N LEU A 62 0.27 -9.53 27.90
CA LEU A 62 -0.45 -10.67 27.35
C LEU A 62 -1.84 -10.27 26.84
N GLN A 63 -2.55 -9.41 27.56
CA GLN A 63 -3.83 -8.85 27.14
C GLN A 63 -3.68 -7.99 25.87
N LYS A 64 -2.68 -7.11 25.81
CA LYS A 64 -2.40 -6.28 24.61
C LYS A 64 -2.14 -7.15 23.38
N VAL A 65 -1.29 -8.18 23.51
CA VAL A 65 -0.98 -9.10 22.40
C VAL A 65 -2.22 -9.85 21.94
N ARG A 66 -3.03 -10.38 22.86
CA ARG A 66 -4.29 -11.07 22.50
C ARG A 66 -5.27 -10.14 21.82
N ALA A 67 -5.42 -8.92 22.34
CA ALA A 67 -6.29 -7.92 21.75
C ALA A 67 -5.87 -7.60 20.31
N GLU A 68 -4.57 -7.44 20.06
CA GLU A 68 -4.05 -7.21 18.71
C GLU A 68 -4.27 -8.40 17.77
N VAL A 69 -4.03 -9.63 18.23
CA VAL A 69 -4.31 -10.85 17.43
C VAL A 69 -5.79 -10.94 17.09
N GLN A 70 -6.68 -10.69 18.06
CA GLN A 70 -8.13 -10.70 17.81
C GLN A 70 -8.55 -9.58 16.88
N ARG A 71 -7.97 -8.38 17.03
CA ARG A 71 -8.19 -7.26 16.11
C ARG A 71 -7.83 -7.69 14.68
N ARG A 72 -6.63 -8.22 14.45
CA ARG A 72 -6.16 -8.69 13.13
C ARG A 72 -7.08 -9.76 12.53
N LYS A 73 -7.52 -10.75 13.31
CA LYS A 73 -8.49 -11.77 12.87
C LYS A 73 -9.84 -11.18 12.49
N SER A 74 -10.28 -10.12 13.16
CA SER A 74 -11.56 -9.46 12.91
C SER A 74 -11.54 -8.44 11.75
N LEU A 75 -10.35 -8.04 11.26
CA LEU A 75 -10.24 -6.97 10.26
C LEU A 75 -11.03 -7.26 8.99
N ARG A 76 -10.98 -8.51 8.53
CA ARG A 76 -11.64 -8.99 7.33
C ARG A 76 -13.16 -8.75 7.39
N VAL A 77 -13.80 -9.37 8.38
CA VAL A 77 -15.26 -9.25 8.61
C VAL A 77 -15.67 -7.79 8.79
N LYS A 78 -14.90 -7.00 9.56
CA LYS A 78 -15.18 -5.58 9.77
C LYS A 78 -15.07 -4.75 8.49
N SER A 79 -14.17 -5.11 7.57
CA SER A 79 -14.02 -4.45 6.28
C SER A 79 -15.22 -4.77 5.40
N GLU A 80 -15.61 -6.05 5.29
CA GLU A 80 -16.83 -6.47 4.56
C GLU A 80 -18.09 -5.75 5.07
N GLU A 81 -18.28 -5.67 6.39
CA GLU A 81 -19.40 -4.95 7.02
C GLU A 81 -19.39 -3.46 6.69
N ARG A 82 -18.23 -2.80 6.74
CA ARG A 82 -18.09 -1.39 6.37
C ARG A 82 -18.40 -1.16 4.90
N THR A 83 -17.80 -1.94 4.00
CA THR A 83 -18.03 -1.83 2.55
C THR A 83 -19.51 -2.01 2.22
N ALA A 84 -20.19 -2.99 2.82
CA ALA A 84 -21.61 -3.20 2.63
C ALA A 84 -22.46 -2.02 3.13
N TYR A 85 -22.09 -1.43 4.27
CA TYR A 85 -22.77 -0.25 4.80
C TYR A 85 -22.54 0.99 3.93
N ILE A 86 -21.29 1.28 3.56
CA ILE A 86 -20.91 2.41 2.70
C ILE A 86 -21.69 2.33 1.39
N LYS A 87 -21.66 1.18 0.71
CA LYS A 87 -22.40 0.95 -0.54
C LYS A 87 -23.91 1.21 -0.42
N LYS A 88 -24.49 1.02 0.76
CA LYS A 88 -25.92 1.19 1.01
C LYS A 88 -26.29 2.62 1.41
N GLN A 89 -25.39 3.35 2.07
CA GLN A 89 -25.73 4.61 2.75
C GLN A 89 -25.02 5.84 2.18
N TYR A 90 -23.82 5.67 1.63
CA TYR A 90 -23.08 6.78 1.05
C TYR A 90 -23.63 7.14 -0.33
N ILE A 91 -23.77 8.44 -0.58
CA ILE A 91 -24.18 8.98 -1.89
C ILE A 91 -22.99 9.79 -2.42
N PRO A 92 -22.30 9.30 -3.48
CA PRO A 92 -21.17 10.00 -4.06
C PRO A 92 -21.54 11.39 -4.55
N LEU A 93 -20.63 12.35 -4.36
CA LEU A 93 -20.74 13.71 -4.91
C LEU A 93 -20.51 13.68 -6.44
N TYR A 94 -19.53 12.90 -6.87
CA TYR A 94 -19.12 12.73 -8.25
C TYR A 94 -19.05 11.25 -8.66
N PRO A 95 -20.17 10.59 -8.99
CA PRO A 95 -20.19 9.17 -9.36
C PRO A 95 -19.23 8.77 -10.51
N HIS A 96 -18.86 9.72 -11.38
CA HIS A 96 -17.96 9.50 -12.49
C HIS A 96 -16.51 9.26 -12.07
N VAL A 97 -16.03 9.80 -10.94
CA VAL A 97 -14.63 9.67 -10.51
C VAL A 97 -14.25 8.26 -10.09
N TYR A 98 -15.23 7.40 -9.84
CA TYR A 98 -15.06 5.97 -9.52
C TYR A 98 -14.69 5.10 -10.73
N HIS A 99 -14.74 5.66 -11.93
CA HIS A 99 -14.47 4.95 -13.18
C HIS A 99 -13.27 5.60 -13.86
N LEU A 100 -12.20 4.85 -14.10
CA LEU A 100 -11.00 5.40 -14.75
C LEU A 100 -11.35 5.88 -16.16
N GLN A 101 -11.04 7.13 -16.44
CA GLN A 101 -11.12 7.75 -17.76
C GLN A 101 -9.74 8.26 -18.15
N GLU A 102 -9.42 8.19 -19.44
CA GLU A 102 -8.08 8.57 -19.93
C GLU A 102 -7.82 10.09 -19.80
N ASP A 103 -8.86 10.92 -19.86
CA ASP A 103 -8.78 12.37 -19.65
C ASP A 103 -8.44 12.77 -18.19
N TYR A 104 -8.51 11.82 -17.25
CA TYR A 104 -8.03 12.02 -15.89
C TYR A 104 -6.51 11.95 -15.81
N LEU A 105 -5.87 11.30 -16.78
CA LEU A 105 -4.43 11.04 -16.77
C LEU A 105 -3.67 12.20 -17.41
N ALA A 106 -2.49 12.49 -16.86
CA ALA A 106 -1.60 13.49 -17.45
C ALA A 106 -1.13 13.04 -18.85
N PRO A 107 -1.09 13.93 -19.86
CA PRO A 107 -0.61 13.59 -21.20
C PRO A 107 0.80 12.98 -21.22
N GLU A 108 1.67 13.45 -20.33
CA GLU A 108 3.03 12.93 -20.13
C GLU A 108 3.00 11.48 -19.63
N PHE A 109 2.07 11.16 -18.72
CA PHE A 109 1.89 9.78 -18.25
C PHE A 109 1.43 8.87 -19.39
N ILE A 110 0.49 9.32 -20.21
CA ILE A 110 0.03 8.57 -21.38
C ILE A 110 1.20 8.30 -22.35
N GLN A 111 2.07 9.29 -22.60
CA GLN A 111 3.28 9.09 -23.42
C GLN A 111 4.24 8.05 -22.81
N ILE A 112 4.48 8.09 -21.50
CA ILE A 112 5.30 7.13 -20.76
C ILE A 112 4.74 5.70 -20.95
N VAL A 113 3.43 5.53 -20.83
CA VAL A 113 2.74 4.25 -20.97
C VAL A 113 2.80 3.74 -22.41
N GLN A 114 2.49 4.61 -23.40
CA GLN A 114 2.55 4.27 -24.82
C GLN A 114 3.96 3.85 -25.23
N TYR A 115 4.99 4.56 -24.74
CA TYR A 115 6.37 4.16 -24.96
C TYR A 115 6.66 2.78 -24.36
N SER A 116 6.22 2.54 -23.11
CA SER A 116 6.44 1.28 -22.39
C SER A 116 5.77 0.07 -23.06
N LEU A 117 4.67 0.29 -23.79
CA LEU A 117 3.96 -0.73 -24.56
C LEU A 117 4.57 -1.00 -25.94
N SER A 118 5.50 -0.17 -26.40
CA SER A 118 6.10 -0.32 -27.72
C SER A 118 7.09 -1.49 -27.78
N ASN A 119 7.18 -2.16 -28.94
CA ASN A 119 8.12 -3.28 -29.13
C ASN A 119 9.60 -2.88 -29.00
N SER A 120 9.91 -1.59 -29.12
CA SER A 120 11.27 -1.04 -28.99
C SER A 120 11.51 -0.37 -27.65
N ALA A 121 10.63 -0.55 -26.67
CA ALA A 121 10.78 0.02 -25.34
C ALA A 121 12.04 -0.52 -24.65
N THR A 122 12.89 0.38 -24.19
CA THR A 122 14.05 0.06 -23.35
C THR A 122 14.01 0.86 -22.07
N LEU A 123 14.71 0.39 -21.04
CA LEU A 123 14.86 1.14 -19.79
C LEU A 123 15.45 2.53 -20.07
N ASP A 124 16.55 2.61 -20.83
CA ASP A 124 17.20 3.89 -21.15
C ASP A 124 16.30 4.87 -21.91
N GLY A 125 15.42 4.38 -22.78
CA GLY A 125 14.48 5.24 -23.48
C GLY A 125 13.34 5.70 -22.58
N LEU A 126 12.83 4.83 -21.70
CA LEU A 126 11.81 5.17 -20.71
C LEU A 126 12.31 6.24 -19.72
N LEU A 127 13.54 6.10 -19.25
CA LEU A 127 14.16 7.06 -18.32
C LEU A 127 14.33 8.47 -18.91
N LYS A 128 14.27 8.63 -20.23
CA LYS A 128 14.28 9.96 -20.89
C LYS A 128 12.94 10.68 -20.82
N LEU A 129 11.86 9.97 -20.49
CA LEU A 129 10.50 10.49 -20.36
C LEU A 129 10.11 10.81 -18.92
N MET A 130 10.99 10.53 -17.96
CA MET A 130 10.71 10.60 -16.52
C MET A 130 11.81 11.37 -15.81
N GLN A 131 11.52 11.93 -14.65
CA GLN A 131 12.54 12.52 -13.79
C GLN A 131 13.08 11.45 -12.85
N SER A 132 14.40 11.20 -12.91
CA SER A 132 15.09 10.42 -11.88
C SER A 132 15.30 11.30 -10.65
N GLU A 133 15.01 10.75 -9.48
CA GLU A 133 15.27 11.43 -8.22
C GLU A 133 16.67 11.12 -7.68
N THR A 134 17.10 11.93 -6.71
CA THR A 134 18.33 11.72 -5.95
C THR A 134 18.33 10.37 -5.22
N ALA A 135 17.15 9.89 -4.82
CA ALA A 135 16.96 8.55 -4.28
C ALA A 135 17.05 7.48 -5.40
N ALA A 136 17.87 6.46 -5.17
CA ALA A 136 18.13 5.42 -6.16
C ALA A 136 16.83 4.68 -6.56
N ARG A 137 16.59 4.60 -7.87
CA ARG A 137 15.44 3.90 -8.49
C ARG A 137 14.06 4.38 -7.99
N VAL A 138 13.99 5.65 -7.60
CA VAL A 138 12.74 6.40 -7.40
C VAL A 138 12.54 7.29 -8.62
N TYR A 139 11.37 7.19 -9.24
CA TYR A 139 11.05 7.92 -10.46
C TYR A 139 9.82 8.80 -10.27
N ARG A 140 9.93 10.04 -10.72
CA ARG A 140 8.87 11.04 -10.66
C ARG A 140 8.30 11.30 -12.05
N PHE A 141 6.97 11.41 -12.11
CA PHE A 141 6.24 11.78 -13.31
C PHE A 141 4.84 12.31 -12.95
N PRO A 142 4.26 13.22 -13.76
CA PRO A 142 2.84 13.57 -13.66
C PRO A 142 1.98 12.32 -13.80
N VAL A 143 0.92 12.17 -12.99
CA VAL A 143 0.02 11.00 -13.08
C VAL A 143 -1.37 11.43 -13.53
N PHE A 144 -1.93 12.44 -12.86
CA PHE A 144 -3.28 12.91 -13.12
C PHE A 144 -3.30 14.38 -13.54
N THR A 145 -4.39 14.79 -14.17
CA THR A 145 -4.65 16.21 -14.41
C THR A 145 -5.03 16.91 -13.10
N ASN A 146 -4.69 18.20 -12.97
CA ASN A 146 -5.08 19.00 -11.82
C ASN A 146 -6.61 19.05 -11.63
N GLU A 147 -7.39 19.06 -12.73
CA GLU A 147 -8.85 19.03 -12.65
C GLU A 147 -9.36 17.75 -11.98
N PHE A 148 -8.83 16.59 -12.39
CA PHE A 148 -9.20 15.32 -11.78
C PHE A 148 -8.79 15.26 -10.32
N CYS A 149 -7.56 15.68 -9.98
CA CYS A 149 -7.09 15.77 -8.61
C CYS A 149 -8.04 16.57 -7.71
N HIS A 150 -8.51 17.74 -8.15
CA HIS A 150 -9.49 18.54 -7.41
C HIS A 150 -10.82 17.81 -7.20
N LYS A 151 -11.40 17.22 -8.26
CA LYS A 151 -12.66 16.47 -8.17
C LYS A 151 -12.55 15.25 -7.26
N LEU A 152 -11.43 14.53 -7.33
CA LEU A 152 -11.17 13.39 -6.45
C LEU A 152 -11.06 13.85 -5.00
N ILE A 153 -10.34 14.93 -4.71
CA ILE A 153 -10.25 15.48 -3.35
C ILE A 153 -11.63 15.90 -2.82
N GLU A 154 -12.45 16.59 -3.62
CA GLU A 154 -13.80 16.99 -3.21
C GLU A 154 -14.70 15.78 -2.91
N GLU A 155 -14.61 14.70 -3.69
CA GLU A 155 -15.32 13.43 -3.41
C GLU A 155 -14.84 12.81 -2.08
N LEU A 156 -13.53 12.81 -1.83
CA LEU A 156 -12.94 12.23 -0.62
C LEU A 156 -13.28 13.06 0.63
N GLU A 157 -13.30 14.40 0.52
CA GLU A 157 -13.75 15.30 1.58
C GLU A 157 -15.25 15.07 1.89
N HIS A 158 -16.09 14.93 0.86
CA HIS A 158 -17.50 14.59 1.03
C HIS A 158 -17.71 13.24 1.72
N PHE A 159 -16.87 12.25 1.41
CA PHE A 159 -16.88 10.96 2.12
C PHE A 159 -16.46 11.09 3.59
N GLU A 160 -15.39 11.84 3.87
CA GLU A 160 -14.92 12.11 5.23
C GLU A 160 -15.99 12.79 6.09
N GLU A 161 -16.72 13.75 5.52
CA GLU A 161 -17.78 14.50 6.20
C GLU A 161 -19.06 13.69 6.44
N SER A 162 -19.22 12.55 5.76
CA SER A 162 -20.40 11.70 5.92
C SER A 162 -20.40 10.91 7.25
N ASP A 163 -21.59 10.49 7.70
CA ASP A 163 -21.76 9.64 8.90
C ASP A 163 -21.38 8.16 8.66
N THR A 164 -20.85 7.82 7.48
CA THR A 164 -20.51 6.44 7.16
C THR A 164 -19.23 5.98 7.88
N PRO A 165 -19.14 4.70 8.31
CA PRO A 165 -17.99 4.20 9.03
C PRO A 165 -16.75 4.17 8.14
N LYS A 166 -15.61 4.62 8.68
CA LYS A 166 -14.33 4.65 7.97
C LYS A 166 -13.34 3.62 8.55
N GLY A 167 -12.68 2.88 7.67
CA GLY A 167 -11.55 2.05 8.03
C GLY A 167 -10.27 2.88 8.15
N ARG A 168 -9.32 2.44 8.97
CA ARG A 168 -7.97 3.05 8.97
C ARG A 168 -7.21 2.63 7.70
N PRO A 169 -6.53 3.57 7.02
CA PRO A 169 -5.82 3.29 5.76
C PRO A 169 -4.68 2.28 5.94
N ASN A 170 -3.92 2.39 7.04
CA ASN A 170 -2.90 1.43 7.43
C ASN A 170 -2.65 1.48 8.96
N THR A 171 -1.63 0.78 9.45
CA THR A 171 -1.30 0.73 10.89
C THR A 171 -0.58 1.96 11.43
N MET A 172 -0.06 2.82 10.55
CA MET A 172 0.77 3.97 10.88
C MET A 172 0.06 5.32 10.63
N ASN A 173 -0.99 5.35 9.79
CA ASN A 173 -1.83 6.51 9.55
C ASN A 173 -3.18 6.37 10.27
N ASN A 174 -3.57 7.43 10.96
CA ASN A 174 -4.86 7.54 11.64
C ASN A 174 -5.94 8.10 10.70
N TYR A 175 -5.56 8.94 9.73
CA TYR A 175 -6.48 9.66 8.86
C TYR A 175 -6.28 9.31 7.39
N GLY A 176 -7.39 9.04 6.70
CA GLY A 176 -7.39 8.62 5.30
C GLY A 176 -8.50 7.62 4.99
N ILE A 177 -8.54 7.20 3.72
CA ILE A 177 -9.66 6.44 3.14
C ILE A 177 -9.14 5.18 2.47
N LEU A 178 -9.79 4.05 2.75
CA LEU A 178 -9.61 2.79 2.04
C LEU A 178 -10.43 2.80 0.75
N LEU A 179 -9.77 2.84 -0.41
CA LEU A 179 -10.44 3.01 -1.70
C LEU A 179 -11.20 1.76 -2.15
N ASP A 180 -10.79 0.58 -1.69
CA ASP A 180 -11.50 -0.68 -1.89
C ASP A 180 -12.86 -0.68 -1.17
N GLU A 181 -12.90 -0.15 0.07
CA GLU A 181 -14.16 -0.03 0.83
C GLU A 181 -15.11 1.01 0.23
N LEU A 182 -14.55 2.03 -0.42
CA LEU A 182 -15.30 3.07 -1.10
C LEU A 182 -15.77 2.65 -2.51
N GLY A 183 -15.16 1.62 -3.11
CA GLY A 183 -15.59 1.02 -4.38
C GLY A 183 -14.79 1.42 -5.62
N PHE A 184 -13.51 1.81 -5.46
CA PHE A 184 -12.64 2.20 -6.57
C PHE A 184 -11.88 1.03 -7.22
N ASP A 185 -11.78 -0.13 -6.57
CA ASP A 185 -10.90 -1.21 -7.01
C ASP A 185 -11.21 -1.72 -8.43
N ASP A 186 -12.45 -2.09 -8.72
CA ASP A 186 -12.81 -2.77 -9.98
C ASP A 186 -12.74 -1.84 -11.20
N THR A 187 -13.25 -0.62 -11.06
CA THR A 187 -13.47 0.30 -12.18
C THR A 187 -12.42 1.40 -12.29
N PHE A 188 -11.59 1.59 -11.28
CA PHE A 188 -10.54 2.60 -11.28
C PHE A 188 -9.14 1.98 -11.08
N ILE A 189 -8.87 1.39 -9.91
CA ILE A 189 -7.51 1.00 -9.53
C ILE A 189 -7.02 -0.22 -10.32
N SER A 190 -7.87 -1.23 -10.54
CA SER A 190 -7.53 -2.41 -11.35
C SER A 190 -7.16 -2.01 -12.78
N PRO A 191 -8.00 -1.23 -13.52
CA PRO A 191 -7.61 -0.60 -14.77
C PRO A 191 -6.31 0.19 -14.77
N LEU A 192 -6.12 1.07 -13.77
CA LEU A 192 -4.95 1.94 -13.69
C LEU A 192 -3.68 1.10 -13.54
N ARG A 193 -3.72 0.10 -12.66
CA ARG A 193 -2.63 -0.86 -12.47
C ARG A 193 -2.35 -1.63 -13.76
N GLU A 194 -3.35 -2.27 -14.34
CA GLU A 194 -3.17 -3.21 -15.44
C GLU A 194 -2.74 -2.54 -16.74
N ARG A 195 -3.41 -1.44 -17.11
CA ARG A 195 -3.24 -0.80 -18.41
C ARG A 195 -2.14 0.26 -18.43
N TYR A 196 -1.86 0.90 -17.29
CA TYR A 196 -0.96 2.05 -17.24
C TYR A 196 0.28 1.78 -16.38
N LEU A 197 0.14 1.31 -15.13
CA LEU A 197 1.29 1.18 -14.23
C LEU A 197 2.13 -0.08 -14.49
N SER A 198 1.52 -1.23 -14.78
CA SER A 198 2.22 -2.50 -15.01
C SER A 198 3.20 -2.47 -16.19
N PRO A 199 2.88 -1.88 -17.36
CA PRO A 199 3.86 -1.72 -18.45
C PRO A 199 5.11 -0.94 -18.03
N VAL A 200 4.92 0.15 -17.29
CA VAL A 200 6.00 1.01 -16.79
C VAL A 200 6.83 0.27 -15.75
N ALA A 201 6.18 -0.35 -14.75
CA ALA A 201 6.84 -1.12 -13.71
C ALA A 201 7.61 -2.33 -14.25
N SER A 202 7.14 -2.95 -15.34
CA SER A 202 7.81 -4.08 -16.00
C SER A 202 9.21 -3.74 -16.50
N LEU A 203 9.41 -2.50 -16.95
CA LEU A 203 10.69 -1.98 -17.43
C LEU A 203 11.57 -1.47 -16.28
N LEU A 204 10.97 -0.76 -15.31
CA LEU A 204 11.72 -0.14 -14.21
C LEU A 204 12.14 -1.12 -13.11
N TYR A 205 11.34 -2.15 -12.87
CA TYR A 205 11.49 -3.08 -11.74
C TYR A 205 11.37 -4.57 -12.13
N PRO A 206 12.10 -5.04 -13.18
CA PRO A 206 12.03 -6.43 -13.62
C PRO A 206 12.56 -7.42 -12.57
N ASP A 207 13.39 -6.96 -11.65
CA ASP A 207 14.07 -7.73 -10.60
C ASP A 207 13.25 -7.89 -9.31
N CYS A 208 12.12 -7.21 -9.16
CA CYS A 208 11.27 -7.33 -7.98
C CYS A 208 9.78 -7.48 -8.30
N GLY A 209 9.45 -8.19 -9.37
CA GLY A 209 8.07 -8.58 -9.69
C GLY A 209 7.28 -7.55 -10.49
N GLY A 210 7.89 -6.48 -11.00
CA GLY A 210 7.22 -5.42 -11.77
C GLY A 210 6.50 -5.93 -13.03
N LYS A 211 6.89 -7.10 -13.56
CA LYS A 211 6.25 -7.77 -14.69
C LYS A 211 4.93 -8.48 -14.38
N ASN A 212 4.64 -8.70 -13.10
CA ASN A 212 3.57 -9.58 -12.66
C ASN A 212 2.83 -8.97 -11.46
N LEU A 213 2.45 -7.70 -11.55
CA LEU A 213 1.70 -6.99 -10.52
C LEU A 213 0.19 -7.33 -10.60
N ASP A 214 -0.21 -8.42 -9.96
CA ASP A 214 -1.54 -9.04 -10.07
C ASP A 214 -2.44 -8.82 -8.84
N SER A 215 -1.94 -8.20 -7.78
CA SER A 215 -2.74 -7.69 -6.65
C SER A 215 -2.44 -6.21 -6.36
N HIS A 216 -3.36 -5.52 -5.70
CA HIS A 216 -3.09 -4.19 -5.15
C HIS A 216 -3.84 -3.90 -3.86
N LYS A 217 -3.44 -2.84 -3.18
CA LYS A 217 -4.20 -2.16 -2.13
C LYS A 217 -4.02 -0.66 -2.34
N ALA A 218 -5.13 0.05 -2.53
CA ALA A 218 -5.11 1.49 -2.70
C ALA A 218 -5.80 2.19 -1.54
N PHE A 219 -5.20 3.27 -1.08
CA PHE A 219 -5.72 4.10 -0.01
C PHE A 219 -5.23 5.52 -0.17
N VAL A 220 -5.95 6.44 0.44
CA VAL A 220 -5.57 7.83 0.52
C VAL A 220 -5.19 8.14 1.95
N VAL A 221 -4.12 8.92 2.16
CA VAL A 221 -3.74 9.45 3.48
C VAL A 221 -3.88 10.96 3.49
N LYS A 222 -4.22 11.48 4.66
CA LYS A 222 -4.42 12.91 4.89
C LYS A 222 -3.44 13.37 5.98
N TYR A 223 -2.69 14.43 5.69
CA TYR A 223 -1.87 15.14 6.67
C TYR A 223 -2.46 16.54 6.87
N ALA A 224 -2.72 16.92 8.11
CA ALA A 224 -3.31 18.21 8.45
C ALA A 224 -2.85 18.70 9.83
N MET A 225 -2.98 20.00 10.06
CA MET A 225 -2.70 20.58 11.38
C MET A 225 -3.61 19.95 12.44
N ASN A 226 -3.01 19.42 13.52
CA ASN A 226 -3.65 18.67 14.61
C ASN A 226 -4.12 17.24 14.26
N GLU A 227 -3.79 16.73 13.07
CA GLU A 227 -3.97 15.33 12.67
C GLU A 227 -2.60 14.65 12.58
N ASP A 228 -2.42 13.70 11.65
CA ASP A 228 -1.09 13.19 11.32
C ASP A 228 -0.29 14.29 10.61
N LEU A 229 0.97 14.51 11.04
CA LEU A 229 1.87 15.48 10.42
C LEU A 229 2.94 14.82 9.54
N ASP A 230 3.37 13.63 9.92
CA ASP A 230 4.48 12.88 9.34
C ASP A 230 4.15 11.40 9.23
N LEU A 231 5.09 10.63 8.66
CA LEU A 231 5.03 9.17 8.69
C LEU A 231 6.42 8.61 8.94
N SER A 232 6.56 7.87 10.03
CA SER A 232 7.83 7.27 10.47
C SER A 232 8.44 6.33 9.43
N TYR A 233 9.74 6.07 9.55
CA TYR A 233 10.51 5.23 8.62
C TYR A 233 10.00 3.79 8.55
N HIS A 234 9.62 3.32 7.36
CA HIS A 234 9.00 2.02 7.13
C HIS A 234 9.25 1.51 5.71
N TYR A 235 8.82 0.29 5.43
CA TYR A 235 8.69 -0.25 4.08
C TYR A 235 7.22 -0.57 3.81
N ASP A 236 6.86 -0.64 2.53
CA ASP A 236 5.50 -0.99 2.11
C ASP A 236 5.32 -2.49 2.00
N ASN A 237 4.10 -2.94 2.30
CA ASN A 237 3.66 -4.29 1.96
C ASN A 237 3.33 -4.37 0.45
N ALA A 238 4.32 -4.09 -0.39
CA ALA A 238 4.24 -4.04 -1.85
C ALA A 238 5.55 -4.51 -2.50
N GLU A 239 5.47 -4.85 -3.78
CA GLU A 239 6.63 -5.04 -4.65
C GLU A 239 7.01 -3.69 -5.29
N VAL A 240 6.00 -2.94 -5.76
CA VAL A 240 6.13 -1.58 -6.30
C VAL A 240 5.05 -0.70 -5.68
N THR A 241 5.42 0.50 -5.28
CA THR A 241 4.49 1.50 -4.73
C THR A 241 4.45 2.71 -5.64
N LEU A 242 3.24 3.21 -5.90
CA LEU A 242 3.02 4.56 -6.42
C LEU A 242 2.46 5.43 -5.28
N ASN A 243 3.06 6.60 -5.06
CA ASN A 243 2.58 7.61 -4.14
C ASN A 243 2.39 8.94 -4.88
N VAL A 244 1.14 9.37 -5.04
CA VAL A 244 0.76 10.58 -5.80
C VAL A 244 0.25 11.64 -4.84
N SER A 245 0.83 12.83 -4.86
CA SER A 245 0.26 13.98 -4.16
C SER A 245 -0.93 14.47 -4.97
N LEU A 246 -2.14 14.28 -4.45
CA LEU A 246 -3.38 14.73 -5.09
C LEU A 246 -3.51 16.25 -5.00
N GLY A 247 -2.94 16.88 -3.96
CA GLY A 247 -2.92 18.33 -3.83
C GLY A 247 -3.42 18.85 -2.48
N LYS A 248 -4.12 19.99 -2.56
CA LYS A 248 -4.21 21.07 -1.56
C LYS A 248 -2.87 21.78 -1.35
N GLU A 249 -2.92 22.94 -0.69
CA GLU A 249 -1.74 23.75 -0.40
C GLU A 249 -1.14 23.31 0.94
N PHE A 250 0.17 23.02 0.94
CA PHE A 250 0.95 22.70 2.13
C PHE A 250 2.40 23.16 1.95
N THR A 251 3.14 23.25 3.07
CA THR A 251 4.58 23.54 3.09
C THR A 251 5.33 22.41 3.78
N GLU A 252 6.57 22.17 3.36
CA GLU A 252 7.38 21.02 3.78
C GLU A 252 6.71 19.69 3.41
N GLY A 253 6.87 18.63 4.22
CA GLY A 253 6.20 17.35 3.93
C GLY A 253 6.88 16.48 2.88
N ASN A 254 8.14 16.75 2.54
CA ASN A 254 8.86 15.93 1.57
C ASN A 254 8.95 14.46 2.01
N LEU A 255 9.12 13.57 1.04
CA LEU A 255 9.42 12.18 1.35
C LEU A 255 10.93 12.03 1.54
N TYR A 256 11.33 11.04 2.32
CA TYR A 256 12.73 10.66 2.41
C TYR A 256 12.86 9.16 2.20
N PHE A 257 13.89 8.76 1.47
CA PHE A 257 14.15 7.38 1.07
C PHE A 257 15.54 6.97 1.53
N GLY A 258 15.67 5.79 2.12
CA GLY A 258 16.97 5.17 2.34
C GLY A 258 17.12 3.88 1.53
N ASP A 259 17.87 2.96 2.09
CA ASP A 259 18.15 1.67 1.46
C ASP A 259 16.99 0.68 1.54
N MET A 260 17.18 -0.49 0.94
CA MET A 260 16.26 -1.61 1.10
C MET A 260 16.25 -2.08 2.56
N ARG A 261 15.10 -2.58 3.04
CA ARG A 261 14.89 -2.99 4.45
C ARG A 261 15.88 -4.02 5.02
N GLN A 262 16.69 -4.67 4.18
CA GLN A 262 17.73 -5.60 4.60
C GLN A 262 19.00 -4.88 5.10
N VAL A 263 19.18 -3.60 4.75
CA VAL A 263 20.30 -2.78 5.21
C VAL A 263 19.97 -2.22 6.60
N PRO A 264 20.88 -2.35 7.59
CA PRO A 264 20.68 -1.79 8.91
C PRO A 264 20.57 -0.26 8.88
N LEU A 265 19.68 0.31 9.68
CA LEU A 265 19.48 1.76 9.77
C LEU A 265 20.77 2.54 10.08
N SER A 266 21.69 1.95 10.84
CA SER A 266 22.99 2.57 11.16
C SER A 266 23.93 2.74 9.97
N GLU A 267 23.65 2.05 8.87
CA GLU A 267 24.44 2.06 7.62
C GLU A 267 23.72 2.80 6.50
N THR A 268 22.48 3.23 6.72
CA THR A 268 21.64 3.85 5.70
C THR A 268 21.77 5.37 5.70
N GLU A 269 21.99 5.92 4.51
CA GLU A 269 21.83 7.35 4.25
C GLU A 269 20.44 7.61 3.65
N CYS A 270 19.72 8.57 4.23
CA CYS A 270 18.42 8.98 3.74
C CYS A 270 18.55 10.19 2.81
N THR A 271 17.87 10.10 1.68
CA THR A 271 17.79 11.15 0.68
C THR A 271 16.39 11.72 0.63
N GLU A 272 16.30 13.04 0.76
CA GLU A 272 15.04 13.76 0.65
C GLU A 272 14.62 13.94 -0.81
N VAL A 273 13.33 13.76 -1.06
CA VAL A 273 12.69 13.84 -2.36
C VAL A 273 11.45 14.71 -2.21
N GLU A 274 11.44 15.82 -2.94
CA GLU A 274 10.33 16.78 -2.95
C GLU A 274 9.01 16.10 -3.33
N HIS A 275 7.90 16.41 -2.66
CA HIS A 275 6.61 15.87 -3.07
C HIS A 275 5.75 16.95 -3.74
N ARG A 276 5.61 16.85 -5.06
CA ARG A 276 4.92 17.84 -5.90
C ARG A 276 3.50 17.42 -6.21
N VAL A 277 2.58 18.39 -6.19
CA VAL A 277 1.17 18.19 -6.48
C VAL A 277 0.97 17.65 -7.91
N ALA A 278 0.03 16.72 -8.06
CA ALA A 278 -0.33 15.97 -9.27
C ALA A 278 0.76 15.04 -9.84
N GLU A 279 1.93 14.98 -9.22
CA GLU A 279 3.01 14.08 -9.58
C GLU A 279 3.05 12.86 -8.64
N GLY A 280 3.46 11.73 -9.23
CA GLY A 280 3.64 10.46 -8.54
C GLY A 280 5.11 10.12 -8.38
N LEU A 281 5.46 9.56 -7.22
CA LEU A 281 6.72 8.89 -6.97
C LEU A 281 6.48 7.38 -7.05
N LEU A 282 7.12 6.73 -8.02
CA LEU A 282 7.12 5.29 -8.19
C LEU A 282 8.43 4.74 -7.63
N HIS A 283 8.35 3.77 -6.72
CA HIS A 283 9.50 3.17 -6.06
C HIS A 283 9.27 1.70 -5.70
N ARG A 284 10.32 1.02 -5.26
CA ARG A 284 10.24 -0.36 -4.77
C ARG A 284 9.59 -0.36 -3.39
N GLY A 285 8.63 -1.25 -3.15
CA GLY A 285 7.92 -1.29 -1.86
C GLY A 285 8.83 -1.66 -0.68
N GLN A 286 9.88 -2.46 -0.92
CA GLN A 286 10.85 -2.85 0.11
C GLN A 286 11.92 -1.78 0.40
N GLN A 287 11.91 -0.65 -0.34
CA GLN A 287 12.75 0.50 -0.07
C GLN A 287 12.22 1.21 1.16
N MET A 288 13.08 1.41 2.14
CA MET A 288 12.69 2.07 3.38
C MET A 288 12.53 3.57 3.12
N HIS A 289 11.43 4.14 3.60
CA HIS A 289 11.09 5.54 3.38
C HIS A 289 10.16 6.07 4.48
N GLY A 290 9.91 7.38 4.46
CA GLY A 290 8.94 8.04 5.33
C GLY A 290 8.53 9.40 4.77
N ALA A 291 7.65 10.09 5.50
CA ALA A 291 7.25 11.46 5.19
C ALA A 291 7.74 12.38 6.30
N LEU A 292 8.39 13.48 5.94
CA LEU A 292 8.72 14.57 6.85
C LEU A 292 7.44 15.31 7.28
N PRO A 293 7.44 16.00 8.43
CA PRO A 293 6.28 16.75 8.88
C PRO A 293 5.93 17.90 7.91
N ILE A 294 4.64 18.09 7.65
CA ILE A 294 4.15 19.34 7.07
C ILE A 294 4.21 20.46 8.11
N SER A 295 4.54 21.68 7.68
CA SER A 295 4.60 22.86 8.56
C SER A 295 3.36 23.75 8.48
N SER A 296 2.57 23.61 7.41
CA SER A 296 1.27 24.27 7.26
C SER A 296 0.41 23.56 6.21
N GLY A 297 -0.88 23.85 6.21
CA GLY A 297 -1.80 23.43 5.16
C GLY A 297 -2.38 22.03 5.32
N LEU A 298 -2.76 21.45 4.20
CA LEU A 298 -3.44 20.16 4.07
C LEU A 298 -2.82 19.41 2.90
N ARG A 299 -2.53 18.12 3.09
CA ARG A 299 -1.92 17.29 2.06
C ARG A 299 -2.65 15.98 1.94
N TRP A 300 -3.05 15.67 0.72
CA TRP A 300 -3.70 14.41 0.37
C TRP A 300 -2.82 13.61 -0.58
N ASN A 301 -2.51 12.36 -0.22
CA ASN A 301 -1.74 11.48 -1.09
C ASN A 301 -2.52 10.21 -1.41
N LEU A 302 -2.60 9.85 -2.69
CA LEU A 302 -3.01 8.53 -3.13
C LEU A 302 -1.82 7.58 -3.09
N ILE A 303 -1.94 6.48 -2.36
CA ILE A 303 -0.95 5.41 -2.35
C ILE A 303 -1.55 4.15 -2.95
N ILE A 304 -0.82 3.54 -3.89
CA ILE A 304 -1.17 2.26 -4.49
C ILE A 304 -0.01 1.29 -4.25
N TRP A 305 -0.24 0.33 -3.36
CA TRP A 305 0.62 -0.82 -3.18
C TRP A 305 0.31 -1.85 -4.24
N MET A 306 1.24 -2.08 -5.17
CA MET A 306 1.10 -3.10 -6.21
C MET A 306 1.95 -4.32 -5.86
N ARG A 307 1.35 -5.49 -6.02
CA ARG A 307 1.89 -6.75 -5.52
C ARG A 307 1.98 -7.81 -6.57
N SER A 308 3.00 -8.66 -6.46
CA SER A 308 3.21 -9.81 -7.32
C SER A 308 3.07 -11.11 -6.53
N SER A 309 2.04 -11.88 -6.85
CA SER A 309 1.88 -13.22 -6.26
C SER A 309 3.06 -14.14 -6.57
N GLN A 310 3.72 -13.96 -7.71
CA GLN A 310 4.91 -14.73 -8.10
C GLN A 310 6.06 -14.56 -7.09
N GLU A 311 6.28 -13.34 -6.61
CA GLU A 311 7.32 -13.07 -5.61
C GLU A 311 6.85 -13.48 -4.21
N ARG A 312 5.60 -13.16 -3.87
CA ARG A 312 5.03 -13.42 -2.54
C ARG A 312 4.88 -14.90 -2.22
N ASN A 313 4.51 -15.73 -3.20
CA ASN A 313 4.37 -17.18 -3.02
C ASN A 313 5.72 -17.85 -2.70
N ARG A 314 6.84 -17.24 -3.10
CA ARG A 314 8.19 -17.71 -2.75
C ARG A 314 8.57 -17.32 -1.33
N LEU A 315 8.39 -16.04 -0.98
CA LEU A 315 8.82 -15.50 0.30
C LEU A 315 7.86 -14.40 0.78
N CYS A 316 7.26 -14.59 1.95
CA CYS A 316 6.43 -13.57 2.57
C CYS A 316 7.29 -12.37 3.03
N PRO A 317 6.98 -11.12 2.61
CA PRO A 317 7.78 -9.95 2.99
C PRO A 317 7.70 -9.62 4.49
N MET A 318 6.65 -10.08 5.18
CA MET A 318 6.47 -9.84 6.61
C MET A 318 7.32 -10.77 7.48
N CYS A 319 7.29 -12.08 7.23
CA CYS A 319 7.95 -13.07 8.09
C CYS A 319 9.23 -13.68 7.50
N ASN A 320 9.59 -13.33 6.25
CA ASN A 320 10.75 -13.85 5.54
C ASN A 320 10.80 -15.38 5.45
N LYS A 321 9.63 -16.01 5.30
CA LYS A 321 9.46 -17.46 5.14
C LYS A 321 8.50 -17.76 4.00
N LYS A 322 8.52 -18.99 3.51
CA LYS A 322 7.49 -19.48 2.59
C LYS A 322 6.11 -19.30 3.25
N PRO A 323 5.14 -18.66 2.58
CA PRO A 323 3.88 -18.31 3.21
C PRO A 323 3.03 -19.54 3.54
N THR A 324 2.32 -19.47 4.66
CA THR A 324 1.22 -20.39 4.97
C THR A 324 -0.07 -19.67 4.64
N LEU A 325 -0.76 -20.10 3.59
CA LEU A 325 -1.88 -19.36 3.02
C LEU A 325 -3.15 -19.51 3.84
N VAL A 326 -3.79 -18.38 4.14
CA VAL A 326 -5.14 -18.28 4.71
C VAL A 326 -5.98 -17.45 3.76
N GLU A 327 -7.25 -17.82 3.57
CA GLU A 327 -8.14 -17.12 2.65
C GLU A 327 -8.28 -15.65 3.04
N GLY A 328 -8.20 -14.76 2.05
CA GLY A 328 -8.53 -13.36 2.18
C GLY A 328 -9.64 -12.97 1.20
N ASP A 329 -10.04 -11.70 1.27
CA ASP A 329 -11.06 -11.13 0.38
C ASP A 329 -10.42 -10.18 -0.65
N GLY A 330 -11.10 -9.96 -1.77
CA GLY A 330 -10.60 -9.12 -2.87
C GLY A 330 -9.18 -9.53 -3.27
N PHE A 331 -8.27 -8.56 -3.27
CA PHE A 331 -6.85 -8.76 -3.56
C PHE A 331 -5.99 -9.19 -2.35
N ALA A 332 -6.58 -9.27 -1.15
CA ALA A 332 -5.95 -9.67 0.11
C ALA A 332 -4.53 -9.07 0.30
N ASP A 333 -3.53 -9.89 0.63
CA ASP A 333 -2.11 -9.51 0.61
C ASP A 333 -1.39 -10.00 -0.66
N GLY A 334 -2.13 -10.35 -1.72
CA GLY A 334 -1.54 -10.68 -3.02
C GLY A 334 -0.85 -12.04 -3.11
N PHE A 335 -1.15 -12.99 -2.22
CA PHE A 335 -0.70 -14.39 -2.36
C PHE A 335 -1.71 -15.22 -3.15
N THR A 336 -1.28 -16.26 -3.86
CA THR A 336 -2.15 -17.20 -4.60
C THR A 336 -1.72 -18.65 -4.34
N LYS A 337 -2.57 -19.64 -4.66
CA LYS A 337 -2.26 -21.08 -4.48
C LYS A 337 -1.44 -21.70 -5.63
N GLY A 338 -1.27 -20.98 -6.75
CA GLY A 338 -0.61 -21.49 -7.96
C GLY A 338 0.83 -21.03 -8.11
N ASP A 339 1.70 -21.93 -8.56
CA ASP A 339 3.11 -21.66 -8.90
C ASP A 339 3.36 -21.45 -10.40
N VAL A 340 2.32 -21.36 -11.26
CA VAL A 340 2.49 -21.48 -12.72
C VAL A 340 2.20 -20.16 -13.47
N PRO A 341 3.24 -19.44 -13.93
CA PRO A 341 3.11 -18.46 -15.00
C PRO A 341 2.92 -19.21 -16.33
N GLY A 342 1.73 -19.16 -16.92
CA GLY A 342 1.50 -19.78 -18.23
C GLY A 342 0.08 -19.64 -18.83
N GLU A 343 -0.97 -19.60 -18.02
CA GLU A 343 -2.35 -19.53 -18.57
C GLU A 343 -2.92 -18.11 -18.69
N ARG A 344 -2.22 -17.10 -18.15
CA ARG A 344 -2.69 -15.71 -18.11
C ARG A 344 -2.60 -14.97 -19.45
N SER A 345 -1.79 -15.44 -20.41
CA SER A 345 -1.65 -14.78 -21.73
C SER A 345 -2.87 -14.95 -22.67
N LEU A 346 -3.88 -15.74 -22.27
CA LEU A 346 -5.05 -16.02 -23.12
C LEU A 346 -6.28 -15.16 -22.80
N CYS A 347 -6.24 -14.34 -21.74
CA CYS A 347 -7.40 -13.54 -21.32
C CYS A 347 -7.29 -12.03 -21.60
N VAL A 348 -6.15 -11.55 -22.12
CA VAL A 348 -6.04 -10.21 -22.69
C VAL A 348 -6.31 -10.33 -24.19
N LEU A 349 -7.56 -10.14 -24.59
CA LEU A 349 -7.92 -10.04 -26.01
C LEU A 349 -7.32 -8.75 -26.59
N HIS A 350 -6.79 -8.90 -27.81
CA HIS A 350 -6.39 -7.85 -28.75
C HIS A 350 -7.39 -6.71 -28.89
#